data_AF-A0A961XGL2-F1
#
_entry.id   AF-A0A961XGL2-F1
#
_cell.length_a   1.000
_cell.length_b   1.000
_cell.length_c   1.000
_cell.angle_alpha   90.00
_cell.angle_beta   90.00
_cell.angle_gamma   90.00
#
_symmetry.space_group_name_H-M   'P 1'
#
loop_
_entity.id
_entity.type
_entity.pdbx_description
1 polymer ?
#
loop_
_entity_poly.entity_id
_entity_poly.type
_entity_poly.pdbx_seq_one_letter_code
_entity_poly.pdbx_strand_id
1 'polypeptide(L)'
;MVNQWGRDGNFSSSGARSSGAAGIVVAALVALLLGAGGGYTAARLFGGVSLSDVQSRDEKIADLEKQVSDLKFRNADDSDQTGALRARVEELAKANETLKALADDRTNEAGADARAEIAALKKTIEEAGDLRADLNRARRSLQVSELQIIELEDTIKGQRAEIDKLRAGLTDAATQSNAGNRALGDQIKALEAALAESRKKAAGAADLAKRIAQLEDGLAQKTAELSAAERRSSSIRKELDAALAANTGNSGESAALRKQLAAARAEAMSASAERKATQASLEAMRNEKEKLAADTDALRERIKSLEAAHGDDTPPDSGQNDDNASMRRDGDAVRAALADMPGFDRLSAGKKGELARRLEDGECVADALKATLGRVPAIALRNLIRDLGSKC
;
A
#
# COMPACT_ATOMS: atom_id res chain seq x y z
N MET A 1 -55.77 5.58 50.07
CA MET A 1 -57.17 6.07 50.18
C MET A 1 -57.98 4.85 50.57
N VAL A 2 -58.36 4.64 51.82
CA VAL A 2 -59.47 5.31 52.53
C VAL A 2 -59.20 5.27 54.03
N ASN A 3 -59.44 6.41 54.69
CA ASN A 3 -59.29 6.62 56.13
C ASN A 3 -60.63 6.32 56.82
N GLN A 4 -60.62 5.57 57.92
CA GLN A 4 -61.79 5.45 58.80
C GLN A 4 -61.34 5.38 60.26
N TRP A 5 -61.05 6.55 60.82
CA TRP A 5 -60.94 6.80 62.24
C TRP A 5 -61.78 8.06 62.53
N GLY A 6 -62.78 7.95 63.40
CA GLY A 6 -63.39 9.10 64.09
C GLY A 6 -64.89 9.32 63.85
N ARG A 7 -65.69 8.95 64.86
CA ARG A 7 -67.03 9.45 65.28
C ARG A 7 -67.53 8.46 66.36
N ASP A 8 -67.97 8.79 67.57
CA ASP A 8 -68.43 9.99 68.27
C ASP A 8 -67.95 9.83 69.75
N GLY A 9 -67.72 10.85 70.59
CA GLY A 9 -68.48 12.06 70.79
C GLY A 9 -69.56 11.85 71.86
N ASN A 10 -69.21 11.77 73.15
CA ASN A 10 -70.19 12.07 74.21
C ASN A 10 -69.53 12.73 75.43
N PHE A 11 -69.53 14.06 75.43
CA PHE A 11 -69.55 14.87 76.65
C PHE A 11 -71.01 15.19 76.97
N SER A 12 -71.43 14.91 78.19
CA SER A 12 -72.62 15.50 78.79
C SER A 12 -72.36 15.71 80.27
N SER A 13 -72.30 16.99 80.61
CA SER A 13 -72.17 17.63 81.90
C SER A 13 -73.46 17.57 82.72
N SER A 14 -73.35 17.33 84.02
CA SER A 14 -74.19 17.88 85.11
C SER A 14 -73.76 17.14 86.40
N GLY A 15 -73.23 17.74 87.46
CA GLY A 15 -73.56 19.03 88.05
C GLY A 15 -74.64 18.83 89.13
N ALA A 16 -74.24 18.59 90.39
CA ALA A 16 -75.04 18.92 91.57
C ALA A 16 -74.16 18.91 92.83
N ARG A 17 -73.76 20.12 93.25
CA ARG A 17 -73.35 20.48 94.60
C ARG A 17 -74.61 20.82 95.41
N SER A 18 -74.69 20.38 96.68
CA SER A 18 -75.34 21.09 97.80
C SER A 18 -75.04 20.29 99.07
N SER A 19 -74.25 20.69 100.08
CA SER A 19 -74.18 21.94 100.87
C SER A 19 -75.49 22.33 101.56
N GLY A 20 -75.57 22.03 102.86
CA GLY A 20 -76.05 22.97 103.89
C GLY A 20 -77.53 22.95 104.27
N ALA A 21 -77.79 22.55 105.52
CA ALA A 21 -78.80 23.13 106.45
C ALA A 21 -78.51 22.52 107.84
N ALA A 22 -77.95 23.23 108.84
CA ALA A 22 -78.61 24.24 109.68
C ALA A 22 -80.02 23.77 110.10
N GLY A 23 -80.41 23.55 111.36
CA GLY A 23 -79.97 23.97 112.68
C GLY A 23 -81.22 23.97 113.59
N ILE A 24 -81.03 24.25 114.90
CA ILE A 24 -82.01 24.83 115.86
C ILE A 24 -82.90 23.83 116.66
N VAL A 25 -82.60 23.51 117.93
CA VAL A 25 -82.99 24.13 119.26
C VAL A 25 -83.85 23.10 120.03
N VAL A 26 -83.54 22.55 121.22
CA VAL A 26 -83.20 23.09 122.56
C VAL A 26 -84.26 24.03 123.15
N ALA A 27 -85.43 23.51 123.55
CA ALA A 27 -86.35 24.23 124.46
C ALA A 27 -87.46 23.33 125.03
N ALA A 28 -87.26 22.70 126.21
CA ALA A 28 -88.36 22.20 127.06
C ALA A 28 -87.91 21.78 128.48
N LEU A 29 -87.05 22.56 129.16
CA LEU A 29 -86.54 22.21 130.51
C LEU A 29 -86.57 23.35 131.55
N VAL A 30 -87.33 24.44 131.34
CA VAL A 30 -87.34 25.60 132.27
C VAL A 30 -88.75 26.13 132.62
N ALA A 31 -89.82 25.38 132.36
CA ALA A 31 -91.19 25.82 132.67
C ALA A 31 -91.94 24.87 133.62
N LEU A 32 -91.39 24.59 134.81
CA LEU A 32 -92.19 24.08 135.94
C LEU A 32 -91.50 24.28 137.30
N LEU A 33 -90.95 25.48 137.55
CA LEU A 33 -90.22 25.82 138.78
C LEU A 33 -90.67 27.15 139.41
N LEU A 34 -91.95 27.52 139.26
CA LEU A 34 -92.58 28.60 140.02
C LEU A 34 -94.04 28.27 140.30
N GLY A 35 -94.32 27.85 141.54
CA GLY A 35 -95.69 27.63 142.01
C GLY A 35 -95.77 27.18 143.47
N ALA A 36 -95.76 28.17 144.38
CA ALA A 36 -96.30 28.15 145.75
C ALA A 36 -95.77 27.07 146.73
N GLY A 37 -95.07 27.37 147.83
CA GLY A 37 -95.05 28.61 148.60
C GLY A 37 -96.34 28.83 149.39
N GLY A 38 -96.50 28.18 150.54
CA GLY A 38 -97.43 28.61 151.60
C GLY A 38 -98.31 27.51 152.22
N GLY A 39 -98.32 27.44 153.55
CA GLY A 39 -99.50 26.95 154.28
C GLY A 39 -99.33 25.78 155.26
N TYR A 40 -98.35 25.83 156.16
CA TYR A 40 -98.44 25.12 157.45
C TYR A 40 -99.34 25.94 158.39
N THR A 41 -100.56 25.47 158.70
CA THR A 41 -101.27 25.66 159.98
C THR A 41 -102.63 24.96 159.94
N ALA A 42 -103.07 24.42 161.08
CA ALA A 42 -104.42 23.90 161.39
C ALA A 42 -104.68 22.40 161.14
N ALA A 43 -104.20 21.55 162.06
CA ALA A 43 -104.99 20.46 162.66
C ALA A 43 -104.15 19.74 163.75
N ARG A 44 -103.93 20.39 164.89
CA ARG A 44 -103.55 19.71 166.14
C ARG A 44 -104.21 20.45 167.30
N LEU A 45 -105.42 20.01 167.63
CA LEU A 45 -106.08 20.29 168.89
C LEU A 45 -106.66 18.96 169.39
N PHE A 46 -106.40 18.69 170.67
CA PHE A 46 -106.84 17.58 171.51
C PHE A 46 -106.00 16.29 171.50
N GLY A 47 -105.22 16.13 172.58
CA GLY A 47 -104.58 14.88 172.98
C GLY A 47 -103.44 15.15 173.96
N GLY A 48 -103.72 15.04 175.27
CA GLY A 48 -102.74 15.24 176.34
C GLY A 48 -101.57 14.27 176.18
N VAL A 49 -100.36 14.83 176.17
CA VAL A 49 -99.08 14.14 175.97
C VAL A 49 -98.66 13.52 177.30
N SER A 50 -98.54 12.19 177.34
CA SER A 50 -97.97 11.42 178.46
C SER A 50 -96.44 11.38 178.36
N LEU A 51 -95.76 11.11 179.47
CA LEU A 51 -94.29 11.11 179.58
C LEU A 51 -93.57 10.16 178.58
N SER A 52 -94.27 9.19 178.00
CA SER A 52 -93.76 8.27 176.97
C SER A 52 -93.57 8.91 175.59
N ASP A 53 -94.32 9.97 175.26
CA ASP A 53 -94.23 10.64 173.96
C ASP A 53 -92.98 11.52 173.82
N VAL A 54 -92.41 11.98 174.94
CA VAL A 54 -91.18 12.77 174.95
C VAL A 54 -89.96 11.89 174.67
N GLN A 55 -89.90 10.68 175.26
CA GLN A 55 -88.83 9.72 174.94
C GLN A 55 -88.88 9.24 173.48
N SER A 56 -90.08 9.00 172.91
CA SER A 56 -90.21 8.67 171.48
C SER A 56 -89.74 9.80 170.57
N ARG A 57 -89.84 11.06 171.01
CA ARG A 57 -89.32 12.21 170.25
C ARG A 57 -87.80 12.30 170.32
N ASP A 58 -87.20 12.05 171.48
CA ASP A 58 -85.74 12.09 171.62
C ASP A 58 -85.07 10.95 170.84
N GLU A 59 -85.65 9.75 170.82
CA GLU A 59 -85.18 8.65 169.95
C GLU A 59 -85.28 9.03 168.46
N LYS A 60 -86.36 9.69 168.05
CA LYS A 60 -86.53 10.16 166.67
C LYS A 60 -85.53 11.26 166.30
N ILE A 61 -85.20 12.15 167.23
CA ILE A 61 -84.19 13.20 166.99
C ILE A 61 -82.81 12.56 166.81
N ALA A 62 -82.43 11.61 167.67
CA ALA A 62 -81.16 10.90 167.54
C ALA A 62 -81.07 10.08 166.23
N ASP A 63 -82.16 9.43 165.83
CA ASP A 63 -82.21 8.68 164.58
C ASP A 63 -82.16 9.61 163.35
N LEU A 64 -82.78 10.79 163.43
CA LEU A 64 -82.68 11.82 162.38
C LEU A 64 -81.27 12.43 162.28
N GLU A 65 -80.60 12.69 163.41
CA GLU A 65 -79.20 13.14 163.40
C GLU A 65 -78.29 12.12 162.73
N LYS A 66 -78.52 10.83 163.01
CA LYS A 66 -77.81 9.73 162.36
C LYS A 66 -78.08 9.68 160.86
N GLN A 67 -79.35 9.79 160.44
CA GLN A 67 -79.72 9.83 159.03
C GLN A 67 -79.13 11.05 158.30
N VAL A 68 -79.07 12.22 158.95
CA VAL A 68 -78.45 13.43 158.38
C VAL A 68 -76.93 13.27 158.24
N SER A 69 -76.27 12.62 159.21
CA SER A 69 -74.84 12.32 159.14
C SER A 69 -74.52 11.32 158.01
N ASP A 70 -75.32 10.26 157.89
CA ASP A 70 -75.19 9.28 156.79
C ASP A 70 -75.49 9.92 155.43
N LEU A 71 -76.48 10.82 155.33
CA LEU A 71 -76.77 11.56 154.10
C LEU A 71 -75.67 12.57 153.76
N LYS A 72 -75.04 13.22 154.75
CA LYS A 72 -73.88 14.10 154.52
C LYS A 72 -72.67 13.31 154.03
N PHE A 73 -72.42 12.14 154.61
CA PHE A 73 -71.32 11.28 154.17
C PHE A 73 -71.56 10.76 152.75
N ARG A 74 -72.80 10.33 152.44
CA ARG A 74 -73.19 9.93 151.08
C ARG A 74 -73.11 11.08 150.06
N ASN A 75 -73.56 12.29 150.41
CA ASN A 75 -73.41 13.45 149.53
C ASN A 75 -71.94 13.86 149.32
N ALA A 76 -71.10 13.71 150.33
CA ALA A 76 -69.66 13.95 150.19
C ALA A 76 -69.04 12.91 149.23
N ASP A 77 -69.36 11.63 149.40
CA ASP A 77 -68.91 10.54 148.53
C ASP A 77 -69.44 10.71 147.08
N ASP A 78 -70.71 11.10 146.89
CA ASP A 78 -71.28 11.42 145.57
C ASP A 78 -70.61 12.66 144.95
N SER A 79 -70.21 13.66 145.77
CA SER A 79 -69.50 14.84 145.27
C SER A 79 -68.07 14.51 144.82
N ASP A 80 -67.39 13.61 145.54
CA ASP A 80 -66.06 13.11 145.17
C ASP A 80 -66.14 12.21 143.93
N GLN A 81 -67.16 11.35 143.84
CA GLN A 81 -67.43 10.54 142.65
C GLN A 81 -67.78 11.41 141.43
N THR A 82 -68.58 12.46 141.59
CA THR A 82 -68.87 13.39 140.48
C THR A 82 -67.65 14.23 140.08
N GLY A 83 -66.78 14.61 141.01
CA GLY A 83 -65.49 15.23 140.73
C GLY A 83 -64.56 14.30 139.94
N ALA A 84 -64.45 13.04 140.36
CA ALA A 84 -63.68 12.00 139.66
C ALA A 84 -64.25 11.69 138.27
N LEU A 85 -65.58 11.65 138.12
CA LEU A 85 -66.24 11.48 136.83
C LEU A 85 -65.99 12.68 135.91
N ARG A 86 -66.04 13.91 136.41
CA ARG A 86 -65.70 15.11 135.62
C ARG A 86 -64.24 15.09 135.16
N ALA A 87 -63.31 14.74 136.03
CA ALA A 87 -61.90 14.59 135.67
C ALA A 87 -61.70 13.53 134.59
N ARG A 88 -62.37 12.38 134.70
CA ARG A 88 -62.36 11.31 133.67
C ARG A 88 -62.99 11.76 132.36
N VAL A 89 -64.08 12.54 132.39
CA VAL A 89 -64.71 13.10 131.18
C VAL A 89 -63.78 14.11 130.51
N GLU A 90 -63.06 14.94 131.27
CA GLU A 90 -62.07 15.87 130.74
C GLU A 90 -60.87 15.15 130.11
N GLU A 91 -60.39 14.09 130.76
CA GLU A 91 -59.33 13.22 130.23
C GLU A 91 -59.76 12.52 128.93
N LEU A 92 -60.99 11.98 128.90
CA LEU A 92 -61.58 11.39 127.69
C LEU A 92 -61.81 12.42 126.58
N ALA A 93 -62.13 13.67 126.91
CA ALA A 93 -62.26 14.75 125.93
C ALA A 93 -60.89 15.06 125.30
N LYS A 94 -59.83 15.17 126.12
CA LYS A 94 -58.45 15.35 125.64
C LYS A 94 -57.98 14.17 124.79
N ALA A 95 -58.28 12.93 125.21
CA ALA A 95 -57.96 11.73 124.43
C ALA A 95 -58.72 11.66 123.09
N ASN A 96 -59.99 12.10 123.05
CA ASN A 96 -60.73 12.20 121.79
C ASN A 96 -60.15 13.28 120.88
N GLU A 97 -59.71 14.42 121.43
CA GLU A 97 -59.08 15.48 120.64
C GLU A 97 -57.74 15.03 120.05
N THR A 98 -56.91 14.30 120.80
CA THR A 98 -55.66 13.74 120.28
C THR A 98 -55.90 12.64 119.26
N LEU A 99 -56.88 11.76 119.46
CA LEU A 99 -57.27 10.77 118.45
C LEU A 99 -57.80 11.42 117.18
N LYS A 100 -58.56 12.51 117.31
CA LYS A 100 -59.04 13.28 116.16
C LYS A 100 -57.89 13.94 115.41
N ALA A 101 -56.94 14.56 116.11
CA ALA A 101 -55.74 15.13 115.50
C ALA A 101 -54.89 14.06 114.78
N LEU A 102 -54.67 12.89 115.40
CA LEU A 102 -53.97 11.77 114.77
C LEU A 102 -54.72 11.20 113.56
N ALA A 103 -56.06 11.17 113.61
CA ALA A 103 -56.87 10.76 112.48
C ALA A 103 -56.76 11.76 111.32
N ASP A 104 -56.88 13.06 111.62
CA ASP A 104 -56.75 14.13 110.64
C ASP A 104 -55.34 14.12 110.01
N ASP A 105 -54.28 14.00 110.81
CA ASP A 105 -52.90 13.88 110.34
C ASP A 105 -52.71 12.67 109.42
N ARG A 106 -53.18 11.47 109.82
CA ARG A 106 -53.10 10.28 108.96
C ARG A 106 -53.88 10.44 107.66
N THR A 107 -55.04 11.10 107.68
CA THR A 107 -55.80 11.35 106.44
C THR A 107 -55.11 12.36 105.54
N ASN A 108 -54.43 13.35 106.12
CA ASN A 108 -53.64 14.34 105.38
C ASN A 108 -52.38 13.72 104.78
N GLU A 109 -51.66 12.88 105.52
CA GLU A 109 -50.49 12.11 105.05
C GLU A 109 -50.89 11.15 103.94
N ALA A 110 -51.92 10.32 104.14
CA ALA A 110 -52.42 9.42 103.10
C ALA A 110 -52.91 10.18 101.86
N GLY A 111 -53.52 11.34 102.05
CA GLY A 111 -53.92 12.23 100.96
C GLY A 111 -52.75 12.85 100.20
N ALA A 112 -51.65 13.17 100.89
CA ALA A 112 -50.42 13.69 100.30
C ALA A 112 -49.68 12.59 99.52
N ASP A 113 -49.54 11.40 100.09
CA ASP A 113 -48.92 10.23 99.45
C ASP A 113 -49.68 9.82 98.20
N ALA A 114 -51.01 9.73 98.27
CA ALA A 114 -51.85 9.43 97.10
C ALA A 114 -51.70 10.47 95.98
N ARG A 115 -51.56 11.76 96.31
CA ARG A 115 -51.32 12.82 95.31
C ARG A 115 -49.93 12.71 94.70
N ALA A 116 -48.91 12.39 95.50
CA ALA A 116 -47.55 12.18 95.02
C ALA A 116 -47.49 10.95 94.07
N GLU A 117 -48.16 9.85 94.42
CA GLU A 117 -48.27 8.67 93.57
C GLU A 117 -49.02 8.97 92.27
N ILE A 118 -50.15 9.69 92.34
CA ILE A 118 -50.89 10.13 91.13
C ILE A 118 -50.01 11.03 90.25
N ALA A 119 -49.21 11.92 90.82
CA ALA A 119 -48.29 12.77 90.06
C ALA A 119 -47.19 11.94 89.39
N ALA A 120 -46.61 10.96 90.08
CA ALA A 120 -45.63 10.04 89.53
C ALA A 120 -46.22 9.18 88.40
N LEU A 121 -47.42 8.62 88.60
CA LEU A 121 -48.13 7.85 87.58
C LEU A 121 -48.51 8.69 86.35
N LYS A 122 -48.88 9.96 86.53
CA LYS A 122 -49.11 10.88 85.39
C LYS A 122 -47.83 11.08 84.59
N LYS A 123 -46.69 11.30 85.27
CA LYS A 123 -45.41 11.47 84.60
C LYS A 123 -45.01 10.22 83.81
N THR A 124 -45.19 9.03 84.37
CA THR A 124 -44.87 7.79 83.63
C THR A 124 -45.82 7.54 82.45
N ILE A 125 -47.08 7.96 82.55
CA ILE A 125 -48.03 7.93 81.42
C ILE A 125 -47.58 8.90 80.31
N GLU A 126 -47.13 10.09 80.66
CA GLU A 126 -46.58 11.07 79.70
C GLU A 126 -45.31 10.51 79.01
N GLU A 127 -44.36 9.98 79.77
CA GLU A 127 -43.13 9.34 79.24
C GLU A 127 -43.47 8.14 78.33
N ALA A 128 -44.45 7.31 78.68
CA ALA A 128 -44.92 6.22 77.83
C ALA A 128 -45.59 6.72 76.54
N GLY A 129 -46.28 7.87 76.61
CA GLY A 129 -46.84 8.57 75.45
C GLY A 129 -45.76 9.03 74.47
N ASP A 130 -44.70 9.65 75.00
CA ASP A 130 -43.56 10.12 74.21
C ASP A 130 -42.80 8.96 73.56
N LEU A 131 -42.52 7.88 74.30
CA LEU A 131 -41.91 6.66 73.76
C LEU A 131 -42.74 6.05 72.64
N ARG A 132 -44.07 6.05 72.77
CA ARG A 132 -44.97 5.58 71.71
C ARG A 132 -44.93 6.50 70.48
N ALA A 133 -44.82 7.81 70.69
CA ALA A 133 -44.65 8.76 69.60
C ALA A 133 -43.31 8.53 68.87
N ASP A 134 -42.22 8.33 69.61
CA ASP A 134 -40.90 8.04 69.04
C ASP A 134 -40.85 6.71 68.30
N LEU A 135 -41.47 5.66 68.84
CA LEU A 135 -41.58 4.37 68.17
C LEU A 135 -42.35 4.49 66.85
N ASN A 136 -43.42 5.29 66.82
CA ASN A 136 -44.15 5.57 65.60
C ASN A 136 -43.33 6.39 64.59
N ARG A 137 -42.53 7.37 65.04
CA ARG A 137 -41.60 8.11 64.18
C ARG A 137 -40.52 7.19 63.59
N ALA A 138 -39.92 6.34 64.42
CA ALA A 138 -38.92 5.37 64.00
C ALA A 138 -39.48 4.38 62.96
N ARG A 139 -40.71 3.87 63.17
CA ARG A 139 -41.39 3.02 62.19
C ARG A 139 -41.61 3.72 60.85
N ARG A 140 -42.07 4.97 60.86
CA ARG A 140 -42.24 5.75 59.61
C ARG A 140 -40.91 6.00 58.92
N SER A 141 -39.86 6.31 59.69
CA SER A 141 -38.50 6.48 59.14
C SER A 141 -38.00 5.19 58.50
N LEU A 142 -38.24 4.04 59.13
CA LEU A 142 -37.86 2.73 58.60
C LEU A 142 -38.60 2.44 57.29
N GLN A 143 -39.91 2.68 57.23
CA GLN A 143 -40.70 2.54 55.99
C GLN A 143 -40.18 3.43 54.86
N VAL A 144 -39.78 4.67 55.16
CA VAL A 144 -39.18 5.56 54.15
C VAL A 144 -37.85 5.00 53.65
N SER A 145 -37.00 4.48 54.55
CA SER A 145 -35.73 3.87 54.14
C SER A 145 -35.91 2.58 53.32
N GLU A 146 -36.92 1.76 53.62
CA GLU A 146 -37.25 0.57 52.84
C GLU A 146 -37.69 0.95 51.41
N LEU A 147 -38.52 1.99 51.27
CA LEU A 147 -38.93 2.50 49.95
C LEU A 147 -37.73 3.05 49.16
N GLN A 148 -36.82 3.77 49.81
CA GLN A 148 -35.59 4.25 49.17
C GLN A 148 -34.70 3.10 48.71
N ILE A 149 -34.59 2.03 49.50
CA ILE A 149 -33.83 0.83 49.11
C ILE A 149 -34.45 0.19 47.87
N ILE A 150 -35.77 0.05 47.82
CA ILE A 150 -36.48 -0.52 46.65
C ILE A 150 -36.23 0.33 45.39
N GLU A 151 -36.32 1.65 45.49
CA GLU A 151 -36.07 2.56 44.36
C GLU A 151 -34.61 2.50 43.87
N LEU A 152 -33.66 2.41 44.79
CA LEU A 152 -32.25 2.21 44.47
C LEU A 152 -31.99 0.85 43.82
N GLU A 153 -32.63 -0.22 44.31
CA GLU A 153 -32.53 -1.56 43.71
C GLU A 153 -33.05 -1.56 42.27
N ASP A 154 -34.18 -0.91 42.01
CA ASP A 154 -34.73 -0.83 40.66
C ASP A 154 -33.87 0.04 39.74
N THR A 155 -33.29 1.13 40.26
CA THR A 155 -32.30 1.93 39.53
C THR A 155 -31.06 1.11 39.18
N ILE A 156 -30.54 0.31 40.12
CA ILE A 156 -29.39 -0.58 39.90
C ILE A 156 -29.73 -1.66 38.85
N LYS A 157 -30.93 -2.24 38.88
CA LYS A 157 -31.37 -3.20 37.86
C LYS A 157 -31.45 -2.56 36.47
N GLY A 158 -31.98 -1.33 36.38
CA GLY A 158 -32.01 -0.56 35.14
C GLY A 158 -30.62 -0.30 34.59
N GLN A 159 -29.69 0.17 35.44
CA GLN A 159 -28.30 0.40 35.06
C GLN A 159 -27.57 -0.88 34.62
N ARG A 160 -27.81 -2.01 35.30
CA ARG A 160 -27.24 -3.30 34.88
C ARG A 160 -27.72 -3.72 33.49
N ALA A 161 -29.02 -3.58 33.21
CA ALA A 161 -29.57 -3.88 31.90
C ALA A 161 -28.97 -2.97 30.80
N GLU A 162 -28.75 -1.69 31.10
CA GLU A 162 -28.08 -0.76 30.18
C GLU A 162 -26.61 -1.14 29.94
N ILE A 163 -25.86 -1.49 30.99
CA ILE A 163 -24.48 -1.98 30.88
C ILE A 163 -24.42 -3.25 30.02
N ASP A 164 -25.34 -4.19 30.21
CA ASP A 164 -25.39 -5.43 29.43
C ASP A 164 -25.72 -5.14 27.95
N LYS A 165 -26.62 -4.19 27.69
CA LYS A 165 -26.93 -3.73 26.33
C LYS A 165 -25.72 -3.07 25.67
N LEU A 166 -25.00 -2.21 26.40
CA LEU A 166 -23.78 -1.57 25.90
C LEU A 166 -22.66 -2.60 25.65
N ARG A 167 -22.50 -3.59 26.52
CA ARG A 167 -21.55 -4.69 26.33
C ARG A 167 -21.88 -5.51 25.08
N ALA A 168 -23.14 -5.89 24.90
CA ALA A 168 -23.58 -6.59 23.69
C ALA A 168 -23.31 -5.76 22.43
N GLY A 169 -23.67 -4.47 22.45
CA GLY A 169 -23.39 -3.55 21.34
C GLY A 169 -21.90 -3.40 21.04
N LEU A 170 -21.03 -3.40 22.05
CA LEU A 170 -19.58 -3.35 21.87
C LEU A 170 -19.05 -4.65 21.23
N THR A 171 -19.57 -5.81 21.63
CA THR A 171 -19.22 -7.10 21.03
C THR A 171 -19.67 -7.17 19.58
N ASP A 172 -20.89 -6.72 19.26
CA ASP A 172 -21.40 -6.67 17.89
C ASP A 172 -20.56 -5.71 17.03
N ALA A 173 -20.23 -4.52 17.54
CA ALA A 173 -19.35 -3.58 16.84
C ALA A 173 -17.95 -4.15 16.60
N ALA A 174 -17.38 -4.87 17.58
CA ALA A 174 -16.09 -5.53 17.45
C ALA A 174 -16.12 -6.63 16.39
N THR A 175 -17.18 -7.46 16.34
CA THR A 175 -17.34 -8.50 15.31
C THR A 175 -17.52 -7.90 13.93
N GLN A 176 -18.30 -6.82 13.80
CA GLN A 176 -18.49 -6.09 12.55
C GLN A 176 -17.18 -5.46 12.06
N SER A 177 -16.41 -4.84 12.97
CA SER A 177 -15.09 -4.28 12.65
C SER A 177 -14.11 -5.36 12.18
N ASN A 178 -14.07 -6.51 12.85
CA ASN A 178 -13.23 -7.64 12.43
C ASN A 178 -13.65 -8.21 11.06
N ALA A 179 -14.94 -8.31 10.79
CA ALA A 179 -15.46 -8.73 9.49
C ALA A 179 -15.08 -7.71 8.40
N GLY A 180 -15.22 -6.41 8.67
CA GLY A 180 -14.81 -5.34 7.77
C GLY A 180 -13.31 -5.35 7.48
N ASN A 181 -12.47 -5.51 8.49
CA ASN A 181 -11.02 -5.61 8.34
C ASN A 181 -10.61 -6.84 7.50
N ARG A 182 -11.28 -7.99 7.67
CA ARG A 182 -11.07 -9.15 6.81
C ARG A 182 -11.46 -8.87 5.35
N ALA A 183 -12.62 -8.27 5.14
CA ALA A 183 -13.08 -7.89 3.80
C ALA A 183 -12.12 -6.91 3.11
N LEU A 184 -11.61 -5.91 3.84
CA LEU A 184 -10.57 -5.00 3.34
C LEU A 184 -9.26 -5.75 3.04
N GLY A 185 -8.86 -6.69 3.90
CA GLY A 185 -7.69 -7.55 3.66
C GLY A 185 -7.82 -8.39 2.40
N ASP A 186 -9.01 -8.95 2.14
CA ASP A 186 -9.28 -9.73 0.93
C ASP A 186 -9.32 -8.85 -0.32
N GLN A 187 -9.85 -7.62 -0.23
CA GLN A 187 -9.79 -6.63 -1.31
C GLN A 187 -8.35 -6.23 -1.64
N ILE A 188 -7.50 -6.01 -0.64
CA ILE A 188 -6.08 -5.69 -0.84
C ILE A 188 -5.40 -6.84 -1.59
N LYS A 189 -5.59 -8.10 -1.15
CA LYS A 189 -5.03 -9.27 -1.84
C LYS A 189 -5.52 -9.39 -3.29
N ALA A 190 -6.81 -9.13 -3.54
CA ALA A 190 -7.37 -9.16 -4.89
C ALA A 190 -6.75 -8.06 -5.78
N LEU A 191 -6.55 -6.86 -5.25
CA LEU A 191 -5.87 -5.77 -5.96
C LEU A 191 -4.40 -6.07 -6.23
N GLU A 192 -3.67 -6.66 -5.28
CA GLU A 192 -2.29 -7.10 -5.47
C GLU A 192 -2.18 -8.15 -6.57
N ALA A 193 -3.09 -9.13 -6.58
CA ALA A 193 -3.16 -10.15 -7.64
C ALA A 193 -3.47 -9.53 -9.01
N ALA A 194 -4.41 -8.59 -9.07
CA ALA A 194 -4.74 -7.87 -10.30
C ALA A 194 -3.56 -7.03 -10.80
N LEU A 195 -2.80 -6.40 -9.90
CA LEU A 195 -1.60 -5.64 -10.23
C LEU A 195 -0.50 -6.55 -10.76
N ALA A 196 -0.26 -7.70 -10.11
CA ALA A 196 0.70 -8.70 -10.59
C ALA A 196 0.33 -9.20 -12.00
N GLU A 197 -0.94 -9.49 -12.25
CA GLU A 197 -1.43 -9.90 -13.57
C GLU A 197 -1.27 -8.79 -14.61
N SER A 198 -1.54 -7.52 -14.25
CA SER A 198 -1.33 -6.38 -15.14
C SER A 198 0.14 -6.20 -15.53
N ARG A 199 1.08 -6.43 -14.60
CA ARG A 199 2.53 -6.41 -14.86
C ARG A 199 2.93 -7.54 -15.79
N LYS A 200 2.37 -8.74 -15.61
CA LYS A 200 2.62 -9.89 -16.49
C LYS A 200 2.14 -9.60 -17.91
N LYS A 201 0.94 -9.00 -18.06
CA LYS A 201 0.42 -8.55 -19.36
C LYS A 201 1.30 -7.48 -20.01
N ALA A 202 1.78 -6.50 -19.23
CA ALA A 202 2.69 -5.47 -19.72
C ALA A 202 4.04 -6.06 -20.18
N ALA A 203 4.59 -7.03 -19.45
CA ALA A 203 5.79 -7.76 -19.86
C ALA A 203 5.55 -8.53 -21.17
N GLY A 204 4.41 -9.22 -21.30
CA GLY A 204 4.02 -9.89 -22.54
C GLY A 204 3.88 -8.93 -23.73
N ALA A 205 3.33 -7.73 -23.51
CA ALA A 205 3.25 -6.69 -24.54
C ALA A 205 4.64 -6.19 -24.96
N ALA A 206 5.57 -6.03 -24.02
CA ALA A 206 6.96 -5.65 -24.34
C ALA A 206 7.68 -6.73 -25.16
N ASP A 207 7.44 -8.02 -24.87
CA ASP A 207 7.99 -9.12 -25.65
C ASP A 207 7.38 -9.19 -27.06
N LEU A 208 6.07 -8.92 -27.20
CA LEU A 208 5.43 -8.78 -28.51
C LEU A 208 6.03 -7.60 -29.30
N ALA A 209 6.26 -6.46 -28.66
CA ALA A 209 6.89 -5.30 -29.30
C ALA A 209 8.31 -5.63 -29.81
N LYS A 210 9.11 -6.37 -29.03
CA LYS A 210 10.42 -6.86 -29.49
C LYS A 210 10.31 -7.78 -30.71
N ARG A 211 9.33 -8.69 -30.72
CA ARG A 211 9.09 -9.58 -31.87
C ARG A 211 8.67 -8.80 -33.11
N ILE A 212 7.82 -7.78 -32.96
CA ILE A 212 7.44 -6.90 -34.07
C ILE A 212 8.67 -6.18 -34.62
N ALA A 213 9.51 -5.58 -33.78
CA ALA A 213 10.74 -4.93 -34.21
C ALA A 213 11.68 -5.89 -34.95
N GLN A 214 11.86 -7.13 -34.44
CA GLN A 214 12.66 -8.15 -35.12
C GLN A 214 12.09 -8.55 -36.49
N LEU A 215 10.76 -8.61 -36.61
CA LEU A 215 10.09 -8.90 -37.89
C LEU A 215 10.23 -7.73 -38.87
N GLU A 216 10.13 -6.49 -38.39
CA GLU A 216 10.35 -5.28 -39.18
C GLU A 216 11.79 -5.21 -39.71
N ASP A 217 12.79 -5.47 -38.85
CA ASP A 217 14.20 -5.55 -39.25
C ASP A 217 14.43 -6.67 -40.28
N GLY A 218 13.83 -7.84 -40.06
CA GLY A 218 13.88 -8.97 -40.99
C GLY A 218 13.25 -8.63 -42.35
N LEU A 219 12.13 -7.92 -42.37
CA LEU A 219 11.49 -7.42 -43.59
C LEU A 219 12.35 -6.38 -44.30
N ALA A 220 12.97 -5.46 -43.57
CA ALA A 220 13.89 -4.48 -44.13
C ALA A 220 15.11 -5.18 -44.77
N GLN A 221 15.68 -6.17 -44.10
CA GLN A 221 16.78 -6.99 -44.63
C GLN A 221 16.35 -7.74 -45.90
N LYS A 222 15.18 -8.39 -45.90
CA LYS A 222 14.66 -9.10 -47.07
C LYS A 222 14.37 -8.18 -48.24
N THR A 223 13.89 -6.97 -47.97
CA THR A 223 13.68 -5.93 -48.98
C THR A 223 15.00 -5.49 -49.60
N ALA A 224 16.05 -5.30 -48.78
CA ALA A 224 17.39 -5.00 -49.26
C ALA A 224 17.98 -6.15 -50.10
N GLU A 225 17.84 -7.40 -49.65
CA GLU A 225 18.25 -8.60 -50.40
C GLU A 225 17.54 -8.71 -51.76
N LEU A 226 16.23 -8.46 -51.81
CA LEU A 226 15.44 -8.41 -53.04
C LEU A 226 15.96 -7.33 -53.99
N SER A 227 16.16 -6.10 -53.50
CA SER A 227 16.69 -5.01 -54.34
C SER A 227 18.10 -5.32 -54.88
N ALA A 228 18.94 -6.00 -54.09
CA ALA A 228 20.26 -6.45 -54.52
C ALA A 228 20.17 -7.58 -55.56
N ALA A 229 19.23 -8.52 -55.37
CA ALA A 229 18.97 -9.60 -56.32
C ALA A 229 18.44 -9.03 -57.65
N GLU A 230 17.51 -8.07 -57.63
CA GLU A 230 17.02 -7.38 -58.82
C GLU A 230 18.14 -6.66 -59.56
N ARG A 231 19.04 -5.97 -58.85
CA ARG A 231 20.23 -5.36 -59.45
C ARG A 231 21.12 -6.41 -60.11
N ARG A 232 21.38 -7.54 -59.45
CA ARG A 232 22.14 -8.67 -60.04
C ARG A 232 21.45 -9.21 -61.28
N SER A 233 20.13 -9.45 -61.24
CA SER A 233 19.37 -9.90 -62.41
C SER A 233 19.43 -8.88 -63.55
N SER A 234 19.39 -7.58 -63.26
CA SER A 234 19.55 -6.54 -64.28
C SER A 234 20.97 -6.51 -64.88
N SER A 235 22.01 -6.76 -64.07
CA SER A 235 23.40 -6.89 -64.55
C SER A 235 23.55 -8.11 -65.44
N ILE A 236 23.06 -9.27 -65.01
CA ILE A 236 23.08 -10.51 -65.78
C ILE A 236 22.33 -10.33 -67.11
N ARG A 237 21.18 -9.64 -67.12
CA ARG A 237 20.47 -9.32 -68.37
C ARG A 237 21.32 -8.45 -69.29
N LYS A 238 21.96 -7.38 -68.78
CA LYS A 238 22.86 -6.55 -69.58
C LYS A 238 24.07 -7.33 -70.12
N GLU A 239 24.65 -8.21 -69.31
CA GLU A 239 25.75 -9.10 -69.72
C GLU A 239 25.29 -10.09 -70.79
N LEU A 240 24.08 -10.64 -70.66
CA LEU A 240 23.49 -11.53 -71.66
C LEU A 240 23.23 -10.78 -72.97
N ASP A 241 22.64 -9.57 -72.92
CA ASP A 241 22.40 -8.74 -74.10
C ASP A 241 23.73 -8.34 -74.78
N ALA A 242 24.76 -8.00 -73.99
CA ALA A 242 26.10 -7.70 -74.50
C ALA A 242 26.77 -8.94 -75.12
N ALA A 243 26.63 -10.11 -74.51
CA ALA A 243 27.15 -11.37 -75.04
C ALA A 243 26.43 -11.77 -76.33
N LEU A 244 25.11 -11.58 -76.42
CA LEU A 244 24.33 -11.79 -77.63
C LEU A 244 24.75 -10.83 -78.74
N ALA A 245 24.92 -9.54 -78.43
CA ALA A 245 25.42 -8.55 -79.39
C ALA A 245 26.83 -8.89 -79.90
N ALA A 246 27.75 -9.27 -79.01
CA ALA A 246 29.09 -9.74 -79.38
C ALA A 246 29.04 -10.98 -80.27
N ASN A 247 28.15 -11.94 -79.98
CA ASN A 247 27.99 -13.13 -80.80
C ASN A 247 27.45 -12.81 -82.20
N THR A 248 26.54 -11.83 -82.32
CA THR A 248 26.10 -11.34 -83.64
C THR A 248 27.21 -10.59 -84.39
N GLY A 249 28.07 -9.84 -83.70
CA GLY A 249 29.25 -9.21 -84.28
C GLY A 249 30.26 -10.24 -84.83
N ASN A 250 30.55 -11.27 -84.04
CA ASN A 250 31.41 -12.39 -84.45
C ASN A 250 30.81 -13.20 -85.61
N SER A 251 29.47 -13.29 -85.70
CA SER A 251 28.80 -13.83 -86.89
C SER A 251 29.05 -12.96 -88.13
N GLY A 252 29.14 -11.64 -87.97
CA GLY A 252 29.51 -10.73 -89.06
C GLY A 252 30.98 -10.89 -89.48
N GLU A 253 31.89 -11.00 -88.51
CA GLU A 253 33.32 -11.25 -88.77
C GLU A 253 33.56 -12.61 -89.43
N SER A 254 32.87 -13.67 -88.98
CA SER A 254 32.95 -14.98 -89.62
C SER A 254 32.38 -14.99 -91.04
N ALA A 255 31.34 -14.19 -91.33
CA ALA A 255 30.88 -13.98 -92.71
C ALA A 255 31.90 -13.21 -93.56
N ALA A 256 32.56 -12.20 -93.00
CA ALA A 256 33.61 -11.45 -93.68
C ALA A 256 34.85 -12.32 -93.97
N LEU A 257 35.28 -13.15 -93.00
CA LEU A 257 36.36 -14.12 -93.19
C LEU A 257 36.01 -15.17 -94.24
N ARG A 258 34.76 -15.64 -94.30
CA ARG A 258 34.31 -16.54 -95.39
C ARG A 258 34.37 -15.87 -96.76
N LYS A 259 34.02 -14.58 -96.86
CA LYS A 259 34.13 -13.80 -98.10
C LYS A 259 35.59 -13.60 -98.51
N GLN A 260 36.49 -13.30 -97.57
CA GLN A 260 37.93 -13.22 -97.82
C GLN A 260 38.53 -14.56 -98.24
N LEU A 261 38.12 -15.67 -97.60
CA LEU A 261 38.56 -17.02 -97.98
C LEU A 261 38.09 -17.38 -99.40
N ALA A 262 36.88 -16.99 -99.78
CA ALA A 262 36.37 -17.17 -101.14
C ALA A 262 37.16 -16.34 -102.17
N ALA A 263 37.47 -15.08 -101.85
CA ALA A 263 38.30 -14.22 -102.69
C ALA A 263 39.72 -14.78 -102.85
N ALA A 264 40.37 -15.19 -101.75
CA ALA A 264 41.70 -15.81 -101.77
C ALA A 264 41.73 -17.12 -102.57
N ARG A 265 40.64 -17.91 -102.52
CA ARG A 265 40.50 -19.11 -103.38
C ARG A 265 40.36 -18.76 -104.85
N ALA A 266 39.65 -17.68 -105.20
CA ALA A 266 39.54 -17.21 -106.57
C ALA A 266 40.91 -16.72 -107.10
N GLU A 267 41.66 -15.98 -106.29
CA GLU A 267 43.02 -15.54 -106.61
C GLU A 267 44.01 -16.71 -106.73
N ALA A 268 43.91 -17.71 -105.85
CA ALA A 268 44.73 -18.92 -105.96
C ALA A 268 44.40 -19.71 -107.24
N MET A 269 43.12 -19.76 -107.64
CA MET A 269 42.69 -20.38 -108.89
C MET A 269 43.24 -19.62 -110.11
N SER A 270 43.18 -18.28 -110.12
CA SER A 270 43.74 -17.47 -111.21
C SER A 270 45.26 -17.59 -111.29
N ALA A 271 45.97 -17.56 -110.17
CA ALA A 271 47.42 -17.79 -110.13
C ALA A 271 47.80 -19.21 -110.60
N SER A 272 46.96 -20.22 -110.31
CA SER A 272 47.17 -21.57 -110.83
C SER A 272 46.96 -21.66 -112.35
N ALA A 273 45.99 -20.90 -112.88
CA ALA A 273 45.74 -20.81 -114.32
C ALA A 273 46.89 -20.08 -115.03
N GLU A 274 47.39 -19.00 -114.45
CA GLU A 274 48.60 -18.30 -114.92
C GLU A 274 49.82 -19.22 -114.89
N ARG A 275 50.04 -19.98 -113.81
CA ARG A 275 51.13 -20.96 -113.76
C ARG A 275 51.02 -22.01 -114.86
N LYS A 276 49.82 -22.56 -115.09
CA LYS A 276 49.58 -23.49 -116.20
C LYS A 276 49.84 -22.84 -117.56
N ALA A 277 49.45 -21.58 -117.75
CA ALA A 277 49.74 -20.83 -118.97
C ALA A 277 51.25 -20.59 -119.16
N THR A 278 51.98 -20.24 -118.10
CA THR A 278 53.45 -20.09 -118.16
C THR A 278 54.16 -21.42 -118.41
N GLN A 279 53.64 -22.52 -117.87
CA GLN A 279 54.18 -23.86 -118.10
C GLN A 279 53.95 -24.30 -119.55
N ALA A 280 52.76 -24.06 -120.10
CA ALA A 280 52.48 -24.27 -121.52
C ALA A 280 53.37 -23.39 -122.43
N SER A 281 53.63 -22.15 -122.04
CA SER A 281 54.55 -21.25 -122.77
C SER A 281 56.00 -21.76 -122.72
N LEU A 282 56.44 -22.34 -121.60
CA LEU A 282 57.78 -22.95 -121.49
C LEU A 282 57.90 -24.23 -122.32
N GLU A 283 56.84 -25.03 -122.42
CA GLU A 283 56.78 -26.18 -123.30
C GLU A 283 56.80 -25.77 -124.78
N ALA A 284 56.07 -24.72 -125.14
CA ALA A 284 56.12 -24.14 -126.48
C ALA A 284 57.55 -23.65 -126.84
N MET A 285 58.20 -22.93 -125.93
CA MET A 285 59.58 -22.46 -126.10
C MET A 285 60.60 -23.62 -126.18
N ARG A 286 60.36 -24.75 -125.47
CA ARG A 286 61.19 -25.95 -125.58
C ARG A 286 61.04 -26.64 -126.93
N ASN A 287 59.81 -26.78 -127.42
CA ASN A 287 59.55 -27.36 -128.74
C ASN A 287 60.13 -26.47 -129.85
N GLU A 288 60.08 -25.14 -129.68
CA GLU A 288 60.70 -24.18 -130.59
C GLU A 288 62.24 -24.29 -130.56
N LYS A 289 62.83 -24.48 -129.38
CA LYS A 289 64.27 -24.75 -129.23
C LYS A 289 64.69 -26.08 -129.88
N GLU A 290 63.91 -27.15 -129.72
CA GLU A 290 64.18 -28.44 -130.41
C GLU A 290 64.07 -28.30 -131.93
N LYS A 291 63.09 -27.53 -132.42
CA LYS A 291 62.94 -27.23 -133.84
C LYS A 291 64.13 -26.42 -134.39
N LEU A 292 64.54 -25.39 -133.66
CA LEU A 292 65.73 -24.60 -133.98
C LEU A 292 67.01 -25.45 -133.94
N ALA A 293 67.13 -26.39 -133.00
CA ALA A 293 68.27 -27.32 -132.95
C ALA A 293 68.30 -28.24 -134.18
N ALA A 294 67.15 -28.78 -134.60
CA ALA A 294 67.04 -29.58 -135.82
C ALA A 294 67.36 -28.76 -137.09
N ASP A 295 66.93 -27.49 -137.16
CA ASP A 295 67.28 -26.59 -138.25
C ASP A 295 68.78 -26.24 -138.26
N THR A 296 69.41 -26.15 -137.09
CA THR A 296 70.85 -25.87 -136.95
C THR A 296 71.71 -27.07 -137.38
N ASP A 297 71.28 -28.30 -137.07
CA ASP A 297 71.95 -29.51 -137.53
C ASP A 297 71.78 -29.74 -139.04
N ALA A 298 70.61 -29.39 -139.59
CA ALA A 298 70.37 -29.37 -141.04
C ALA A 298 71.23 -28.32 -141.77
N LEU A 299 71.49 -27.17 -141.14
CA LEU A 299 72.39 -26.13 -141.67
C LEU A 299 73.87 -26.55 -141.57
N ARG A 300 74.29 -27.26 -140.51
CA ARG A 300 75.67 -27.76 -140.36
C ARG A 300 76.05 -28.81 -141.41
N GLU A 301 75.15 -29.72 -141.75
CA GLU A 301 75.37 -30.68 -142.84
C GLU A 301 75.43 -30.00 -144.22
N ARG A 302 74.70 -28.89 -144.39
CA ARG A 302 74.73 -28.07 -145.61
C ARG A 302 76.01 -27.24 -145.75
N ILE A 303 76.62 -26.82 -144.64
CA ILE A 303 77.90 -26.11 -144.61
C ILE A 303 79.08 -27.06 -144.90
N LYS A 304 79.04 -28.31 -144.42
CA LYS A 304 80.07 -29.33 -144.70
C LYS A 304 80.18 -29.72 -146.18
N SER A 305 79.16 -29.48 -147.00
CA SER A 305 79.19 -29.78 -148.44
C SER A 305 79.65 -28.60 -149.31
N LEU A 306 79.88 -27.41 -148.75
CA LEU A 306 80.16 -26.19 -149.53
C LEU A 306 81.51 -25.51 -149.25
N GLU A 307 82.31 -25.98 -148.29
CA GLU A 307 83.59 -25.31 -147.93
C GLU A 307 84.81 -26.24 -148.07
N ALA A 308 84.97 -26.77 -149.28
CA ALA A 308 86.24 -27.22 -149.84
C ALA A 308 86.73 -26.22 -150.92
N ALA A 309 86.99 -24.94 -150.58
CA ALA A 309 87.83 -24.00 -151.36
C ALA A 309 87.94 -22.59 -150.74
N HIS A 310 89.15 -22.23 -150.24
CA HIS A 310 89.70 -20.87 -150.01
C HIS A 310 88.99 -19.99 -148.94
N GLY A 311 89.62 -19.12 -148.15
CA GLY A 311 90.97 -18.54 -148.11
C GLY A 311 90.87 -17.06 -147.64
N ASP A 312 91.43 -16.77 -146.46
CA ASP A 312 91.97 -15.51 -145.86
C ASP A 312 91.36 -14.07 -145.95
N ASP A 313 91.60 -13.34 -144.84
CA ASP A 313 91.83 -11.88 -144.60
C ASP A 313 90.71 -10.79 -144.32
N THR A 314 90.56 -10.45 -143.01
CA THR A 314 90.59 -9.14 -142.22
C THR A 314 90.04 -7.76 -142.74
N PRO A 315 90.00 -6.62 -141.96
CA PRO A 315 89.31 -6.16 -140.71
C PRO A 315 88.68 -4.72 -140.91
N PRO A 316 88.58 -3.72 -139.98
CA PRO A 316 88.31 -3.60 -138.52
C PRO A 316 87.08 -2.68 -138.18
N ASP A 317 86.66 -2.57 -136.91
CA ASP A 317 86.61 -1.30 -136.12
C ASP A 317 86.01 -1.54 -134.70
N SER A 318 86.49 -0.70 -133.81
CA SER A 318 86.60 -0.64 -132.36
C SER A 318 85.31 -0.48 -131.54
N GLY A 319 85.38 -0.91 -130.26
CA GLY A 319 84.30 -0.64 -129.30
C GLY A 319 84.38 -1.29 -127.91
N GLN A 320 85.53 -1.20 -127.25
CA GLN A 320 85.70 -1.07 -125.78
C GLN A 320 85.37 -2.22 -124.80
N ASN A 321 86.46 -2.61 -124.10
CA ASN A 321 86.64 -2.81 -122.66
C ASN A 321 86.01 -4.05 -122.01
N ASP A 322 86.80 -5.07 -121.68
CA ASP A 322 87.73 -5.20 -120.53
C ASP A 322 87.03 -5.77 -119.29
N ASP A 323 87.34 -7.05 -119.06
CA ASP A 323 87.97 -7.56 -117.85
C ASP A 323 87.40 -7.28 -116.45
N ASN A 324 87.32 -8.40 -115.74
CA ASN A 324 87.70 -8.58 -114.35
C ASN A 324 86.77 -8.09 -113.23
N ALA A 325 86.61 -9.03 -112.28
CA ALA A 325 86.67 -8.81 -110.84
C ALA A 325 85.97 -7.55 -110.29
N SER A 326 84.81 -7.72 -109.68
CA SER A 326 84.48 -6.87 -108.53
C SER A 326 83.35 -7.46 -107.69
N MET A 327 83.70 -8.07 -106.57
CA MET A 327 83.00 -7.72 -105.33
C MET A 327 83.73 -6.58 -104.61
N ARG A 328 84.71 -5.94 -105.25
CA ARG A 328 85.25 -4.68 -104.76
C ARG A 328 84.25 -3.55 -105.00
N ARG A 329 83.86 -2.86 -103.93
CA ARG A 329 82.97 -1.69 -104.01
C ARG A 329 83.77 -0.49 -104.50
N ASP A 330 83.12 0.41 -105.23
CA ASP A 330 83.74 1.65 -105.66
C ASP A 330 84.26 2.44 -104.45
N GLY A 331 85.58 2.68 -104.43
CA GLY A 331 86.25 3.37 -103.32
C GLY A 331 85.84 4.84 -103.19
N ASP A 332 85.34 5.47 -104.25
CA ASP A 332 84.80 6.83 -104.16
C ASP A 332 83.42 6.83 -103.49
N ALA A 333 82.55 5.88 -103.85
CA ALA A 333 81.26 5.67 -103.18
C ALA A 333 81.41 5.28 -101.70
N VAL A 334 82.38 4.42 -101.36
CA VAL A 334 82.66 4.02 -99.96
C VAL A 334 83.17 5.21 -99.13
N ARG A 335 84.07 6.03 -99.68
CA ARG A 335 84.58 7.22 -98.99
C ARG A 335 83.51 8.30 -98.81
N ALA A 336 82.63 8.49 -99.80
CA ALA A 336 81.49 9.40 -99.69
C ALA A 336 80.49 8.93 -98.61
N ALA A 337 80.13 7.64 -98.58
CA ALA A 337 79.21 7.09 -97.59
C ALA A 337 79.78 7.10 -96.16
N LEU A 338 81.10 6.95 -96.01
CA LEU A 338 81.78 7.05 -94.71
C LEU A 338 81.88 8.51 -94.21
N ALA A 339 82.05 9.48 -95.11
CA ALA A 339 82.07 10.90 -94.75
C ALA A 339 80.70 11.40 -94.22
N ASP A 340 79.60 10.88 -94.77
CA ASP A 340 78.23 11.16 -94.31
C ASP A 340 77.83 10.41 -93.03
N MET A 341 78.71 9.55 -92.48
CA MET A 341 78.42 8.76 -91.29
C MET A 341 78.57 9.59 -90.00
N PRO A 342 77.52 9.72 -89.17
CA PRO A 342 77.58 10.48 -87.94
C PRO A 342 78.66 9.95 -86.98
N GLY A 343 79.64 10.80 -86.64
CA GLY A 343 80.71 10.46 -85.71
C GLY A 343 81.94 9.77 -86.34
N PHE A 344 81.97 9.59 -87.66
CA PHE A 344 83.14 9.06 -88.37
C PHE A 344 84.40 9.87 -88.10
N ASP A 345 84.29 11.20 -88.05
CA ASP A 345 85.44 12.10 -87.83
C ASP A 345 86.19 11.88 -86.52
N ARG A 346 85.52 11.31 -85.50
CA ARG A 346 86.10 11.07 -84.18
C ARG A 346 86.94 9.79 -84.09
N LEU A 347 87.00 8.99 -85.15
CA LEU A 347 87.84 7.79 -85.24
C LEU A 347 89.32 8.16 -85.49
N SER A 348 90.25 7.38 -84.94
CA SER A 348 91.67 7.53 -85.26
C SER A 348 91.91 7.21 -86.74
N ALA A 349 92.90 7.87 -87.35
CA ALA A 349 93.19 7.73 -88.79
C ALA A 349 93.41 6.27 -89.23
N GLY A 350 94.01 5.44 -88.37
CA GLY A 350 94.19 4.02 -88.62
C GLY A 350 92.87 3.24 -88.71
N LYS A 351 91.91 3.49 -87.81
CA LYS A 351 90.60 2.81 -87.83
C LYS A 351 89.71 3.25 -88.99
N LYS A 352 89.82 4.52 -89.41
CA LYS A 352 89.13 5.04 -90.61
C LYS A 352 89.61 4.33 -91.87
N GLY A 353 90.93 4.21 -92.03
CA GLY A 353 91.53 3.53 -93.18
C GLY A 353 91.22 2.02 -93.24
N GLU A 354 91.17 1.36 -92.08
CA GLU A 354 90.85 -0.06 -92.02
C GLU A 354 89.37 -0.37 -92.33
N LEU A 355 88.44 0.47 -91.88
CA LEU A 355 87.02 0.33 -92.22
C LEU A 355 86.76 0.58 -93.71
N ALA A 356 87.41 1.59 -94.30
CA ALA A 356 87.28 1.88 -95.72
C ALA A 356 87.77 0.71 -96.59
N ARG A 357 88.95 0.16 -96.30
CA ARG A 357 89.51 -0.99 -97.04
C ARG A 357 88.61 -2.22 -97.00
N ARG A 358 88.06 -2.56 -95.83
CA ARG A 358 87.18 -3.73 -95.67
C ARG A 358 85.87 -3.61 -96.48
N LEU A 359 85.30 -2.41 -96.53
CA LEU A 359 84.11 -2.13 -97.33
C LEU A 359 84.42 -2.07 -98.83
N GLU A 360 85.58 -1.51 -99.21
CA GLU A 360 86.11 -1.54 -100.58
C GLU A 360 86.38 -2.96 -101.07
N ASP A 361 86.81 -3.87 -100.19
CA ASP A 361 87.06 -5.28 -100.51
C ASP A 361 85.80 -6.15 -100.58
N GLY A 362 84.61 -5.57 -100.31
CA GLY A 362 83.32 -6.24 -100.49
C GLY A 362 82.72 -6.89 -99.26
N GLU A 363 83.32 -6.72 -98.08
CA GLU A 363 82.85 -7.31 -96.82
C GLU A 363 81.44 -6.78 -96.44
N CYS A 364 80.61 -7.60 -95.79
CA CYS A 364 79.27 -7.21 -95.35
C CYS A 364 79.36 -6.04 -94.35
N VAL A 365 78.43 -5.07 -94.44
CA VAL A 365 78.52 -3.80 -93.71
C VAL A 365 78.50 -4.02 -92.19
N ALA A 366 77.71 -4.98 -91.72
CA ALA A 366 77.63 -5.33 -90.31
C ALA A 366 78.94 -5.90 -89.76
N ASP A 367 79.63 -6.72 -90.55
CA ASP A 367 80.86 -7.42 -90.13
C ASP A 367 82.06 -6.46 -90.12
N ALA A 368 82.19 -5.59 -91.13
CA ALA A 368 83.22 -4.57 -91.18
C ALA A 368 83.13 -3.57 -90.00
N LEU A 369 81.90 -3.17 -89.62
CA LEU A 369 81.66 -2.29 -88.47
C LEU A 369 81.96 -2.99 -87.13
N LYS A 370 81.57 -4.26 -86.98
CA LYS A 370 81.84 -5.04 -85.77
C LYS A 370 83.35 -5.28 -85.58
N ALA A 371 84.07 -5.58 -86.65
CA ALA A 371 85.51 -5.84 -86.61
C ALA A 371 86.34 -4.60 -86.24
N THR A 372 85.96 -3.41 -86.71
CA THR A 372 86.73 -2.16 -86.49
C THR A 372 86.36 -1.41 -85.21
N LEU A 373 85.09 -1.47 -84.80
CA LEU A 373 84.55 -0.71 -83.66
C LEU A 373 84.21 -1.59 -82.44
N GLY A 374 84.17 -2.92 -82.59
CA GLY A 374 83.78 -3.88 -81.54
C GLY A 374 82.28 -3.97 -81.26
N ARG A 375 81.48 -2.99 -81.72
CA ARG A 375 80.01 -2.96 -81.62
C ARG A 375 79.42 -2.26 -82.85
N VAL A 376 78.22 -2.63 -83.27
CA VAL A 376 77.58 -2.08 -84.47
C VAL A 376 76.56 -0.99 -84.09
N PRO A 377 76.81 0.29 -84.41
CA PRO A 377 75.83 1.36 -84.14
C PRO A 377 74.68 1.27 -85.16
N ALA A 378 73.43 1.16 -84.68
CA ALA A 378 72.25 0.94 -85.54
C ALA A 378 72.03 2.03 -86.61
N ILE A 379 72.42 3.28 -86.32
CA ILE A 379 72.29 4.42 -87.23
C ILE A 379 73.35 4.36 -88.35
N ALA A 380 74.59 4.03 -88.00
CA ALA A 380 75.69 3.84 -88.96
C ALA A 380 75.42 2.67 -89.92
N LEU A 381 74.93 1.56 -89.38
CA LEU A 381 74.55 0.38 -90.17
C LEU A 381 73.44 0.71 -91.17
N ARG A 382 72.38 1.42 -90.74
CA ARG A 382 71.27 1.78 -91.62
C ARG A 382 71.68 2.73 -92.74
N ASN A 383 72.53 3.73 -92.47
CA ASN A 383 72.98 4.68 -93.50
C ASN A 383 73.91 3.99 -94.51
N LEU A 384 74.89 3.21 -94.05
CA LEU A 384 75.81 2.50 -94.95
C LEU A 384 75.11 1.40 -95.79
N ILE A 385 74.09 0.71 -95.26
CA ILE A 385 73.26 -0.21 -96.06
C ILE A 385 72.49 0.52 -97.15
N ARG A 386 71.93 1.70 -96.82
CA ARG A 386 71.15 2.50 -97.77
C ARG A 386 72.03 3.09 -98.87
N ASP A 387 73.19 3.63 -98.50
CA ASP A 387 74.02 4.44 -99.40
C ASP A 387 74.99 3.57 -100.23
N LEU A 388 75.38 2.38 -99.75
CA LEU A 388 76.23 1.42 -100.49
C LEU A 388 75.43 0.25 -101.12
N GLY A 389 74.11 0.22 -100.97
CA GLY A 389 73.23 -0.75 -101.65
C GLY A 389 73.46 -2.22 -101.28
N SER A 390 74.02 -2.50 -100.11
CA SER A 390 74.42 -3.86 -99.73
C SER A 390 73.26 -4.71 -99.19
N LYS A 391 73.21 -6.00 -99.57
CA LYS A 391 72.26 -7.01 -99.04
C LYS A 391 72.71 -7.62 -97.69
N CYS A 392 73.91 -7.29 -97.23
CA CYS A 392 74.50 -7.62 -95.93
C CYS A 392 75.54 -6.55 -95.48
#